data_AF-A0A7C5V6W2-F1
#
_entry.id   AF-A0A7C5V6W2-F1
#
_cell.length_a   1.000
_cell.length_b   1.000
_cell.length_c   1.000
_cell.angle_alpha   90.00
_cell.angle_beta   90.00
_cell.angle_gamma   90.00
#
_symmetry.space_group_name_H-M   'P 1'
#
loop_
_entity.id
_entity.type
_entity.pdbx_description
1 polymer ?
#
loop_
_entity_poly.entity_id
_entity_poly.type
_entity_poly.pdbx_seq_one_letter_code
_entity_poly.pdbx_strand_id
1 'polypeptide(L)'
;MRFRWGIVRLCLLYFVLLNTTAFAQTSMAQTDRNRAAQYYLGTEDELLVPVNVWGFVSRPGQYMVPNNTDLISLLSFAGGPTENARITSIRIVRSDAKLGNVVWNINVKKYLSTADERVIPVLRPGDTVIVKGTTLHWVMRFFSFVGQLAVFAQIFYLVAIGREYLDR
;
A
#
# COMPACT_ATOMS: atom_id res chain seq x y z
N MET A 1 28.53 36.86 29.32
CA MET A 1 28.06 35.45 29.11
C MET A 1 26.70 35.32 28.38
N ARG A 2 25.99 36.42 28.04
CA ARG A 2 24.66 36.41 27.39
C ARG A 2 24.66 36.06 25.89
N PHE A 3 25.80 36.21 25.20
CA PHE A 3 25.91 36.04 23.74
C PHE A 3 25.89 34.58 23.26
N ARG A 4 26.37 33.63 24.09
CA ARG A 4 26.47 32.20 23.73
C ARG A 4 25.10 31.51 23.61
N TRP A 5 24.07 31.98 24.31
CA TRP A 5 22.74 31.37 24.31
C TRP A 5 21.87 31.80 23.13
N GLY A 6 22.09 33.01 22.58
CA GLY A 6 21.40 33.48 21.38
C GLY A 6 21.75 32.64 20.15
N ILE A 7 23.03 32.30 20.00
CA ILE A 7 23.54 31.47 18.89
C ILE A 7 22.98 30.05 18.98
N VAL A 8 22.93 29.45 20.17
CA VAL A 8 22.37 28.10 20.37
C VAL A 8 20.87 28.05 20.03
N ARG A 9 20.10 29.09 20.38
CA ARG A 9 18.68 29.22 20.00
C ARG A 9 18.49 29.34 18.49
N LEU A 10 19.32 30.13 17.82
CA LEU A 10 19.24 30.35 16.38
C LEU A 10 19.66 29.10 15.59
N CYS A 11 20.66 28.36 16.08
CA CYS A 11 21.03 27.05 15.54
C CYS A 11 19.93 25.99 15.71
N LEU A 12 19.24 25.96 16.86
CA LEU A 12 18.10 25.04 17.06
C LEU A 12 16.92 25.36 16.15
N LEU A 13 16.61 26.64 15.94
CA LEU A 13 15.55 27.08 15.05
C LEU A 13 15.88 26.77 13.58
N TYR A 14 17.13 26.98 13.18
CA TYR A 14 17.64 26.59 11.87
C TYR A 14 17.62 25.07 11.65
N PHE A 15 17.95 24.28 12.67
CA PHE A 15 17.86 22.82 12.62
C PHE A 15 16.41 22.32 12.45
N VAL A 16 15.43 22.96 13.10
CA VAL A 16 14.00 22.64 12.91
C VAL A 16 13.55 22.99 11.48
N LEU A 17 13.98 24.12 10.92
CA LEU A 17 13.66 24.53 9.55
C LEU A 17 14.28 23.63 8.48
N LEU A 18 15.45 23.03 8.74
CA LEU A 18 16.07 22.05 7.84
C LEU A 18 15.25 20.75 7.75
N ASN A 19 14.66 20.29 8.85
CA ASN A 19 13.91 19.02 8.89
C ASN A 19 12.57 19.07 8.14
N THR A 20 11.93 20.24 7.99
CA THR A 20 10.63 20.34 7.28
C THR A 20 10.76 20.16 5.77
N THR A 21 11.91 20.53 5.19
CA THR A 21 12.16 20.34 3.75
C THR A 21 12.35 18.88 3.36
N ALA A 22 12.86 18.05 4.28
CA ALA A 22 13.00 16.61 4.07
C ALA A 22 11.64 15.88 4.01
N PHE A 23 10.64 16.35 4.77
CA PHE A 23 9.28 15.79 4.72
C PHE A 23 8.49 16.24 3.47
N ALA A 24 8.84 17.38 2.85
CA ALA A 24 8.22 17.83 1.61
C ALA A 24 8.61 16.96 0.39
N GLN A 25 9.68 16.18 0.48
CA GLN A 25 10.16 15.32 -0.61
C GLN A 25 9.63 13.87 -0.55
N THR A 26 8.64 13.58 0.29
CA THR A 26 7.99 12.27 0.24
C THR A 26 7.02 12.21 -0.94
N SER A 27 7.59 11.92 -2.11
CA SER A 27 6.97 11.23 -3.24
C SER A 27 5.97 12.02 -4.10
N MET A 28 6.45 13.06 -4.80
CA MET A 28 5.91 13.40 -6.13
C MET A 28 6.38 12.34 -7.14
N ALA A 29 5.85 11.13 -7.03
CA ALA A 29 5.99 10.08 -8.03
C ALA A 29 4.66 9.32 -8.14
N GLN A 30 3.60 10.09 -8.38
CA GLN A 30 2.28 9.56 -8.73
C GLN A 30 1.97 9.90 -10.19
N THR A 31 2.94 9.66 -11.06
CA THR A 31 2.78 9.75 -12.51
C THR A 31 2.35 8.37 -13.02
N ASP A 32 1.10 8.29 -13.44
CA ASP A 32 0.56 7.33 -14.42
C ASP A 32 0.70 5.82 -14.15
N ARG A 33 -0.05 5.30 -13.17
CA ARG A 33 -0.38 3.85 -13.11
C ARG A 33 -1.79 3.52 -13.61
N ASN A 34 -2.36 4.33 -14.51
CA ASN A 34 -3.65 4.05 -15.17
C ASN A 34 -3.49 3.42 -16.57
N ARG A 35 -2.34 2.82 -16.89
CA ARG A 35 -2.28 1.91 -18.05
C ARG A 35 -3.01 0.62 -17.66
N ALA A 36 -4.27 0.56 -18.07
CA ALA A 36 -5.18 -0.56 -17.93
C ALA A 36 -4.46 -1.89 -18.20
N ALA A 37 -4.88 -2.89 -17.43
CA ALA A 37 -4.49 -4.29 -17.47
C ALA A 37 -3.84 -4.74 -18.77
N GLN A 38 -2.68 -5.39 -18.64
CA GLN A 38 -2.01 -6.03 -19.76
C GLN A 38 -2.95 -7.09 -20.36
N TYR A 39 -3.43 -6.84 -21.58
CA TYR A 39 -4.33 -7.74 -22.29
C TYR A 39 -3.57 -8.97 -22.75
N TYR A 40 -4.12 -10.14 -22.47
CA TYR A 40 -3.67 -11.37 -23.10
C TYR A 40 -4.23 -11.40 -24.53
N LEU A 41 -3.36 -11.36 -25.52
CA LEU A 41 -3.68 -11.64 -26.93
C LEU A 41 -3.58 -13.16 -27.10
N GLY A 42 -4.66 -13.86 -26.79
CA GLY A 42 -4.78 -15.28 -27.08
C GLY A 42 -4.80 -15.52 -28.59
N THR A 43 -4.47 -16.74 -29.00
CA THR A 43 -4.83 -17.24 -30.34
C THR A 43 -6.34 -17.10 -30.54
N GLU A 44 -6.78 -16.85 -31.77
CA GLU A 44 -8.14 -16.37 -32.13
C GLU A 44 -9.32 -17.22 -31.58
N ASP A 45 -9.07 -18.43 -31.08
CA ASP A 45 -10.08 -19.38 -30.58
C ASP A 45 -10.24 -19.44 -29.03
N GLU A 46 -9.51 -18.65 -28.23
CA GLU A 46 -9.64 -18.72 -26.77
C GLU A 46 -10.75 -17.81 -26.21
N LEU A 47 -11.71 -18.41 -25.50
CA LEU A 47 -12.79 -17.66 -24.83
C LEU A 47 -12.25 -16.88 -23.64
N LEU A 48 -12.13 -15.56 -23.80
CA LEU A 48 -11.70 -14.64 -22.76
C LEU A 48 -12.84 -14.31 -21.80
N VAL A 49 -12.53 -14.30 -20.50
CA VAL A 49 -13.45 -14.00 -19.41
C VAL A 49 -12.94 -12.81 -18.60
N PRO A 50 -13.83 -11.89 -18.20
CA PRO A 50 -13.46 -10.75 -17.36
C PRO A 50 -13.28 -11.19 -15.91
N VAL A 51 -12.11 -10.87 -15.33
CA VAL A 51 -11.78 -11.09 -13.92
C VAL A 51 -11.24 -9.80 -13.31
N ASN A 52 -11.70 -9.46 -12.11
CA ASN A 52 -11.28 -8.24 -11.41
C ASN A 52 -10.18 -8.53 -10.40
N VAL A 53 -9.12 -7.72 -10.38
CA VAL A 53 -8.00 -7.83 -9.42
C VAL A 53 -7.87 -6.54 -8.61
N TRP A 54 -7.94 -6.68 -7.29
CA TRP A 54 -7.98 -5.57 -6.34
C TRP A 54 -6.97 -5.75 -5.22
N GLY A 55 -6.53 -4.62 -4.64
CA GLY A 55 -5.69 -4.59 -3.46
C GLY A 55 -4.18 -4.55 -3.75
N PHE A 56 -3.40 -5.25 -2.94
CA PHE A 56 -1.94 -5.16 -2.89
C PHE A 56 -1.26 -5.99 -3.99
N VAL A 57 -1.52 -5.63 -5.24
CA VAL A 57 -0.86 -6.18 -6.44
C VAL A 57 -0.14 -5.06 -7.20
N SER A 58 0.83 -5.42 -8.04
CA SER A 58 1.61 -4.42 -8.78
C SER A 58 0.72 -3.54 -9.67
N ARG A 59 -0.25 -4.15 -10.36
CA ARG A 59 -1.21 -3.49 -11.24
C ARG A 59 -2.65 -3.97 -10.98
N PRO A 60 -3.43 -3.31 -10.10
CA PRO A 60 -4.84 -3.64 -9.92
C PRO A 60 -5.66 -3.20 -11.14
N GLY A 61 -6.77 -3.90 -11.42
CA GLY A 61 -7.62 -3.63 -12.57
C GLY A 61 -8.43 -4.83 -13.02
N GLN A 62 -9.20 -4.66 -14.09
CA GLN A 62 -9.95 -5.72 -14.73
C GLN A 62 -9.12 -6.35 -15.86
N TYR A 63 -9.00 -7.68 -15.86
CA TYR A 63 -8.24 -8.45 -16.83
C TYR A 63 -9.16 -9.32 -17.67
N MET A 64 -8.89 -9.40 -18.98
CA MET A 64 -9.51 -10.39 -19.87
C MET A 64 -8.53 -11.55 -20.00
N VAL A 65 -8.92 -12.71 -19.47
CA VAL A 65 -8.05 -13.90 -19.40
C VAL A 65 -8.78 -15.11 -19.96
N PRO A 66 -8.08 -16.12 -20.50
CA PRO A 66 -8.72 -17.36 -20.96
C PRO A 66 -9.57 -18.03 -19.85
N ASN A 67 -10.66 -18.70 -20.23
CA ASN A 67 -11.59 -19.35 -19.30
C ASN A 67 -10.97 -20.45 -18.38
N ASN A 68 -9.74 -20.88 -18.67
CA ASN A 68 -8.98 -21.86 -17.90
C ASN A 68 -7.82 -21.21 -17.12
N THR A 69 -7.87 -19.90 -16.90
CA THR A 69 -6.82 -19.17 -16.16
C THR A 69 -6.93 -19.45 -14.67
N ASP A 70 -5.80 -19.79 -14.06
CA ASP A 70 -5.67 -20.01 -12.63
C ASP A 70 -5.32 -18.70 -11.88
N LEU A 71 -5.46 -18.73 -10.56
CA LEU A 71 -5.16 -17.56 -9.73
C LEU A 71 -3.71 -17.08 -9.89
N ILE A 72 -2.75 -17.99 -10.10
CA ILE A 72 -1.33 -17.67 -10.18
C ILE A 72 -1.01 -16.96 -11.49
N SER A 73 -1.54 -17.43 -12.62
CA SER A 73 -1.39 -16.77 -13.91
C SER A 73 -2.02 -15.37 -13.89
N LEU A 74 -3.21 -15.22 -13.32
CA LEU A 74 -3.85 -13.91 -13.17
C LEU A 74 -2.98 -12.95 -12.34
N LEU A 75 -2.45 -13.39 -11.21
CA LEU A 75 -1.55 -12.57 -10.39
C LEU A 75 -0.27 -12.23 -11.15
N SER A 76 0.24 -13.13 -11.97
CA SER A 76 1.40 -12.89 -12.83
C SER A 76 1.11 -11.84 -13.89
N PHE A 77 -0.06 -11.88 -14.54
CA PHE A 77 -0.52 -10.82 -15.45
C PHE A 77 -0.63 -9.47 -14.74
N ALA A 78 -1.10 -9.48 -13.49
CA ALA A 78 -1.14 -8.29 -12.63
C ALA A 78 0.25 -7.79 -12.17
N GLY A 79 1.34 -8.44 -12.59
CA GLY A 79 2.72 -8.09 -12.22
C GLY A 79 3.13 -8.58 -10.82
N GLY A 80 2.39 -9.54 -10.27
CA GLY A 80 2.64 -10.15 -8.98
C GLY A 80 2.06 -9.39 -7.78
N PRO A 81 2.02 -10.05 -6.61
CA PRO A 81 1.71 -9.40 -5.33
C PRO A 81 2.82 -8.39 -4.97
N THR A 82 2.45 -7.27 -4.33
CA THR A 82 3.46 -6.32 -3.82
C THR A 82 4.17 -6.85 -2.59
N GLU A 83 5.29 -6.23 -2.20
CA GLU A 83 6.04 -6.63 -0.98
C GLU A 83 5.19 -6.61 0.29
N ASN A 84 4.20 -5.72 0.34
CA ASN A 84 3.30 -5.57 1.48
C ASN A 84 2.09 -6.53 1.42
N ALA A 85 1.97 -7.36 0.39
CA ALA A 85 0.83 -8.23 0.18
C ALA A 85 0.83 -9.46 1.10
N ARG A 86 -0.35 -9.82 1.61
CA ARG A 86 -0.57 -11.04 2.39
C ARG A 86 -1.00 -12.19 1.48
N ILE A 87 -0.03 -12.86 0.86
CA ILE A 87 -0.25 -14.01 -0.04
C ILE A 87 -0.77 -15.29 0.66
N THR A 88 -0.76 -15.31 1.99
CA THR A 88 -1.34 -16.41 2.78
C THR A 88 -2.87 -16.38 2.84
N SER A 89 -3.48 -15.27 2.44
CA SER A 89 -4.93 -15.04 2.58
C SER A 89 -5.45 -14.15 1.44
N ILE A 90 -5.49 -14.71 0.23
CA ILE A 90 -6.11 -14.04 -0.92
C ILE A 90 -7.59 -14.40 -0.96
N ARG A 91 -8.45 -13.40 -1.07
CA ARG A 91 -9.90 -13.60 -1.13
C ARG A 91 -10.36 -13.63 -2.58
N ILE A 92 -11.15 -14.62 -2.95
CA ILE A 92 -11.85 -14.66 -4.23
C ILE A 92 -13.34 -14.53 -3.93
N VAL A 93 -13.99 -13.57 -4.57
CA VAL A 93 -15.43 -13.34 -4.50
C VAL A 93 -16.02 -13.69 -5.85
N ARG A 94 -16.97 -14.63 -5.86
CA ARG A 94 -17.75 -14.99 -7.04
C ARG A 94 -19.19 -14.62 -6.81
N SER A 95 -19.73 -13.76 -7.67
CA SER A 95 -21.16 -13.47 -7.69
C SER A 95 -21.88 -14.52 -8.52
N ASP A 96 -22.60 -15.42 -7.87
CA ASP A 96 -23.43 -16.41 -8.53
C ASP A 96 -24.90 -15.99 -8.42
N ALA A 97 -25.60 -15.90 -9.55
CA ALA A 97 -27.00 -15.49 -9.59
C ALA A 97 -27.96 -16.45 -8.87
N LYS A 98 -27.57 -17.72 -8.69
CA LYS A 98 -28.38 -18.76 -8.05
C LYS A 98 -27.98 -19.02 -6.60
N LEU A 99 -26.69 -18.88 -6.27
CA LEU A 99 -26.12 -19.25 -4.97
C LEU A 99 -25.73 -18.04 -4.10
N GLY A 100 -25.86 -16.82 -4.61
CA GLY A 100 -25.41 -15.61 -3.94
C GLY A 100 -23.89 -15.41 -4.07
N ASN A 101 -23.35 -14.45 -3.30
CA ASN A 101 -21.92 -14.16 -3.32
C ASN A 101 -21.14 -15.21 -2.53
N VAL A 102 -20.33 -16.02 -3.22
CA VAL A 102 -19.45 -17.00 -2.58
C VAL A 102 -18.07 -16.39 -2.37
N VAL A 103 -17.54 -16.54 -1.16
CA VAL A 103 -16.24 -15.98 -0.78
C VAL A 103 -15.32 -17.10 -0.33
N TRP A 104 -14.19 -17.27 -1.01
CA TRP A 104 -13.15 -18.23 -0.63
C TRP A 104 -11.87 -17.53 -0.25
N ASN A 105 -11.08 -18.16 0.62
CA ASN A 105 -9.80 -17.64 1.05
C ASN A 105 -8.70 -18.65 0.68
N ILE A 106 -7.82 -18.26 -0.24
CA ILE A 106 -6.79 -19.10 -0.83
C ILE A 106 -5.43 -18.73 -0.22
N ASN A 107 -4.67 -19.75 0.14
CA ASN A 107 -3.30 -19.61 0.63
C ASN A 107 -2.32 -19.91 -0.50
N VAL A 108 -1.94 -18.87 -1.24
CA VAL A 108 -1.00 -18.97 -2.35
C VAL A 108 0.40 -19.34 -1.86
N LYS A 109 0.79 -18.94 -0.64
CA LYS A 109 2.08 -19.34 -0.06
C LYS A 109 2.24 -20.86 -0.01
N LYS A 110 1.17 -21.59 0.35
CA LYS A 110 1.19 -23.06 0.38
C LYS A 110 1.43 -23.65 -1.01
N TYR A 111 0.77 -23.12 -2.03
CA TYR A 111 0.98 -23.54 -3.41
C TYR A 111 2.42 -23.32 -3.86
N LEU A 112 3.00 -22.13 -3.60
CA LEU A 112 4.39 -21.83 -3.98
C LEU A 112 5.42 -22.75 -3.30
N SER A 113 5.08 -23.33 -2.15
CA SER A 113 5.96 -24.25 -1.42
C SER A 113 5.76 -25.72 -1.77
N THR A 114 4.54 -26.13 -2.14
CA THR A 114 4.18 -27.54 -2.32
C THR A 114 3.89 -27.91 -3.78
N ALA A 115 3.69 -26.92 -4.67
CA ALA A 115 3.22 -27.10 -6.05
C ALA A 115 1.92 -27.94 -6.16
N ASP A 116 1.10 -27.95 -5.10
CA ASP A 116 -0.16 -28.70 -5.08
C ASP A 116 -1.26 -27.92 -5.80
N GLU A 117 -1.55 -28.34 -7.04
CA GLU A 117 -2.55 -27.73 -7.92
C GLU A 117 -3.97 -27.74 -7.33
N ARG A 118 -4.27 -28.64 -6.39
CA ARG A 118 -5.59 -28.71 -5.74
C ARG A 118 -5.89 -27.48 -4.87
N VAL A 119 -4.85 -26.72 -4.51
CA VAL A 119 -4.96 -25.52 -3.68
C VAL A 119 -5.37 -24.29 -4.51
N ILE A 120 -5.16 -24.31 -5.83
CA ILE A 120 -5.38 -23.16 -6.70
C ILE A 120 -6.65 -23.36 -7.54
N PRO A 121 -7.69 -22.53 -7.33
CA PRO A 121 -8.90 -22.62 -8.13
C PRO A 121 -8.71 -21.96 -9.51
N VAL A 122 -9.40 -22.53 -10.51
CA VAL A 122 -9.61 -21.89 -11.81
C VAL A 122 -10.63 -20.77 -11.67
N LEU A 123 -10.33 -19.64 -12.30
CA LEU A 123 -11.14 -18.43 -12.25
C LEU A 123 -12.32 -18.53 -13.23
N ARG A 124 -13.41 -17.88 -12.87
CA ARG A 124 -14.64 -17.82 -13.69
C ARG A 124 -15.00 -16.38 -14.04
N PRO A 125 -15.81 -16.17 -15.09
CA PRO A 125 -16.33 -14.85 -15.41
C PRO A 125 -16.95 -14.17 -14.19
N GLY A 126 -16.56 -12.92 -13.93
CA GLY A 126 -17.09 -12.12 -12.82
C GLY A 126 -16.41 -12.37 -11.48
N ASP A 127 -15.40 -13.24 -11.42
CA ASP A 127 -14.59 -13.40 -10.21
C ASP A 127 -13.87 -12.10 -9.86
N THR A 128 -13.82 -11.79 -8.56
CA THR A 128 -13.08 -10.67 -8.01
C THR A 128 -12.05 -11.18 -7.01
N VAL A 129 -10.78 -11.04 -7.38
CA VAL A 129 -9.62 -11.41 -6.58
C VAL A 129 -9.17 -10.20 -5.76
N ILE A 130 -9.15 -10.35 -4.44
CA ILE A 130 -8.79 -9.31 -3.49
C ILE A 130 -7.56 -9.75 -2.70
N VAL A 131 -6.46 -9.04 -2.91
CA VAL A 131 -5.19 -9.26 -2.20
C VAL A 131 -5.09 -8.25 -1.05
N LYS A 132 -5.19 -8.74 0.18
CA LYS A 132 -5.05 -7.89 1.38
C LYS A 132 -3.59 -7.52 1.59
N GLY A 133 -3.36 -6.30 2.07
CA GLY A 133 -2.04 -5.87 2.51
C GLY A 133 -1.79 -6.19 3.97
N THR A 134 -0.54 -6.04 4.37
CA THR A 134 -0.11 -6.07 5.76
C THR A 134 -0.44 -4.73 6.42
N THR A 135 -1.07 -4.77 7.59
CA THR A 135 -1.66 -3.62 8.32
C THR A 135 -0.65 -2.55 8.78
N LEU A 136 0.65 -2.71 8.51
CA LEU A 136 1.74 -1.91 9.10
C LEU A 136 1.71 -0.41 8.71
N HIS A 137 1.02 -0.03 7.63
CA HIS A 137 0.95 1.35 7.15
C HIS A 137 0.13 2.29 8.06
N TRP A 138 -0.81 1.76 8.84
CA TRP A 138 -1.60 2.57 9.77
C TRP A 138 -0.72 3.13 10.89
N VAL A 139 0.14 2.29 11.47
CA VAL A 139 1.06 2.63 12.57
C VAL A 139 2.02 3.77 12.19
N MET A 140 2.54 3.78 10.96
CA MET A 140 3.46 4.83 10.49
C MET A 140 2.79 6.23 10.38
N ARG A 141 1.47 6.31 10.12
CA ARG A 141 0.75 7.59 10.12
C ARG A 141 0.53 8.17 11.52
N PHE A 142 0.52 7.36 12.58
CA PHE A 142 0.44 7.90 13.95
C PHE A 142 1.74 8.61 14.34
N PHE A 143 2.89 8.10 13.91
CA PHE A 143 4.18 8.72 14.20
C PHE A 143 4.32 10.13 13.60
N SER A 144 3.70 10.43 12.45
CA SER A 144 3.69 11.81 11.93
C SER A 144 2.90 12.78 12.81
N PHE A 145 1.80 12.33 13.44
CA PHE A 145 1.05 13.18 14.37
C PHE A 145 1.81 13.42 15.68
N VAL A 146 2.48 12.38 16.21
CA VAL A 146 3.30 12.50 17.43
C VAL A 146 4.49 13.43 17.20
N GLY A 147 5.16 13.30 16.05
CA GLY A 147 6.26 14.20 15.68
C GLY A 147 5.83 15.67 15.60
N GLN A 148 4.66 15.95 15.03
CA GLN A 148 4.12 17.32 14.96
C GLN A 148 3.82 17.89 16.35
N LEU A 149 3.20 17.12 17.24
CA LEU A 149 2.94 17.54 18.62
C LEU A 149 4.23 17.78 19.42
N ALA A 150 5.25 16.95 19.20
CA ALA A 150 6.56 17.13 19.84
C ALA A 150 7.22 18.46 19.44
N VAL A 151 7.11 18.88 18.17
CA VAL A 151 7.62 20.17 17.70
C VAL A 151 6.88 21.34 18.36
N PHE A 152 5.55 21.26 18.47
CA PHE A 152 4.77 22.29 19.17
C PHE A 152 5.12 22.38 20.65
N ALA A 153 5.26 21.25 21.33
CA ALA A 153 5.71 21.21 22.73
C ALA A 153 7.12 21.81 22.89
N GLN A 154 8.04 21.52 21.96
CA GLN A 154 9.39 22.06 21.94
C GLN A 154 9.38 23.59 21.76
N ILE A 155 8.58 24.11 20.84
CA ILE A 155 8.42 25.55 20.60
C ILE A 155 7.82 26.23 21.83
N PHE A 156 6.77 25.66 22.42
CA PHE A 156 6.14 26.17 23.63
C PHE A 156 7.14 26.25 24.79
N TYR A 157 7.94 25.19 24.99
CA TYR A 157 8.99 25.14 26.01
C TYR A 157 10.02 26.26 25.83
N LEU A 158 10.46 26.50 24.58
CA LEU A 158 11.41 27.57 24.27
C LEU A 158 10.85 28.98 24.55
N VAL A 159 9.56 29.20 24.28
CA VAL A 159 8.85 30.46 24.55
C VAL A 159 8.67 30.69 26.05
N ALA A 160 8.28 29.67 26.81
CA ALA A 160 8.12 29.76 28.26
C ALA A 160 9.42 30.20 28.95
N ILE A 161 10.54 29.55 28.62
CA ILE A 161 11.87 29.90 29.15
C ILE A 161 12.33 31.29 28.66
N GLY A 162 11.89 31.72 27.47
CA GLY A 162 12.20 33.05 26.95
C GLY A 162 11.59 34.18 27.79
N ARG A 163 10.33 34.02 28.22
CA ARG A 163 9.64 35.00 29.06
C ARG A 163 10.30 35.14 30.43
N GLU A 164 10.66 34.02 31.05
CA GLU A 164 11.29 33.98 32.37
C GLU A 164 12.67 34.65 32.43
N TYR A 165 13.34 34.79 31.27
CA TYR A 165 14.64 35.46 31.15
C TYR A 165 14.54 36.96 30.86
N LEU A 166 13.38 37.45 30.40
CA LEU A 166 13.12 38.87 30.16
C LEU A 166 12.61 39.58 31.43
N ASP A 167 11.99 38.83 32.33
CA ASP A 167 11.47 39.34 33.60
C ASP A 167 12.52 39.39 34.74
N ARG A 168 13.78 39.01 34.48
CA ARG A 168 14.94 39.17 35.40
C ARG A 168 15.98 40.12 34.81
#